data_AF-A0A379GEE6-F1
#
_entry.id   AF-A0A379GEE6-F1
#
_cell.length_a   1.000
_cell.length_b   1.000
_cell.length_c   1.000
_cell.angle_alpha   90.00
_cell.angle_beta   90.00
_cell.angle_gamma   90.00
#
_symmetry.space_group_name_H-M   'P 1'
#
loop_
_entity.id
_entity.type
_entity.pdbx_description
1 polymer ?
#
loop_
_entity_poly.entity_id
_entity_poly.type
_entity_poly.pdbx_seq_one_letter_code
_entity_poly.pdbx_strand_id
1 'polypeptide(L)'
;MAVNKDAIIEAVYQGAGQKAKNLIPPTMWGYNDDIVDYEYNPEKAKALLKEAGLADGFTIDLWAMPVQRPYNPNARRMAEMVQADWEKIGGENQDRQL
;
A
#
# COMPACT_ATOMS: atom_id res chain seq x y z
N MET A 1 -4.34 1.95 5.72
CA MET A 1 -4.38 1.37 7.08
C MET A 1 -3.88 -0.07 7.10
N ALA A 2 -4.32 -0.96 6.21
CA ALA A 2 -3.85 -2.35 6.19
C ALA A 2 -2.45 -2.57 5.57
N VAL A 3 -1.88 -1.57 4.88
CA VAL A 3 -0.58 -1.70 4.18
C VAL A 3 0.54 -1.09 5.00
N ASN A 4 1.58 -1.87 5.27
CA ASN A 4 2.77 -1.43 5.99
C ASN A 4 3.74 -0.69 5.04
N LYS A 5 3.57 0.63 4.95
CA LYS A 5 4.43 1.46 4.10
C LYS A 5 5.90 1.40 4.51
N ASP A 6 6.21 1.29 5.81
CA ASP A 6 7.58 1.31 6.31
C ASP A 6 8.33 0.03 5.89
N ALA A 7 7.67 -1.13 6.00
CA ALA A 7 8.21 -2.39 5.50
C ALA A 7 8.44 -2.36 3.97
N ILE A 8 7.52 -1.76 3.20
CA ILE A 8 7.69 -1.59 1.75
C ILE A 8 8.91 -0.71 1.44
N ILE A 9 9.11 0.41 2.15
CA ILE A 9 10.26 1.29 1.93
C ILE A 9 11.56 0.53 2.20
N GLU A 10 11.62 -0.24 3.27
CA GLU A 10 12.80 -1.06 3.59
C GLU A 10 13.07 -2.13 2.53
N ALA A 11 12.06 -2.93 2.17
CA ALA A 11 12.25 -4.09 1.30
C ALA A 11 12.36 -3.74 -0.20
N VAL A 12 11.59 -2.74 -0.67
CA VAL A 12 11.50 -2.39 -2.10
C VAL A 12 12.45 -1.25 -2.45
N TYR A 13 12.54 -0.23 -1.58
CA TYR A 13 13.35 0.95 -1.85
C TYR A 13 14.73 0.89 -1.17
N GLN A 14 14.96 -0.04 -0.24
CA GLN A 14 16.26 -0.23 0.42
C GLN A 14 16.80 1.05 1.07
N GLY A 15 15.90 1.84 1.66
CA GLY A 15 16.23 3.14 2.27
C GLY A 15 16.32 4.31 1.28
N ALA A 16 16.27 4.06 -0.03
CA ALA A 16 16.23 5.10 -1.07
C ALA A 16 14.80 5.58 -1.35
N GLY A 17 14.10 6.04 -0.32
CA GLY A 17 12.73 6.56 -0.42
C GLY A 17 12.22 7.12 0.89
N GLN A 18 11.17 7.95 0.83
CA GLN A 18 10.47 8.49 1.99
C GLN A 18 8.99 8.13 1.94
N LYS A 19 8.40 7.90 3.12
CA LYS A 19 6.96 7.67 3.26
C LYS A 19 6.16 8.87 2.77
N ALA A 20 5.26 8.62 1.82
CA ALA A 20 4.36 9.62 1.29
C ALA A 20 3.08 9.73 2.14
N LYS A 21 2.81 10.94 2.63
CA LYS A 21 1.52 11.38 3.22
C LYS A 21 0.71 12.31 2.30
N ASN A 22 1.36 12.81 1.25
CA ASN A 22 0.81 13.72 0.24
C ASN A 22 1.08 13.17 -1.17
N LEU A 23 0.33 13.64 -2.16
CA LEU A 23 0.55 13.31 -3.58
C LEU A 23 1.83 13.96 -4.12
N ILE A 24 2.07 15.22 -3.80
CA ILE A 24 3.29 15.95 -4.20
C ILE A 24 4.41 15.70 -3.17
N PRO A 25 5.69 15.69 -3.60
CA PRO A 25 6.81 15.47 -2.71
C PRO A 25 7.09 16.71 -1.83
N PRO A 26 7.79 16.55 -0.69
CA PRO A 26 8.14 17.67 0.21
C PRO A 26 8.97 18.78 -0.44
N THR A 27 9.64 18.47 -1.56
CA THR A 27 10.46 19.43 -2.32
C THR A 27 9.64 20.31 -3.28
N MET A 28 8.34 20.06 -3.44
CA MET A 28 7.47 20.79 -4.35
C MET A 28 6.71 21.89 -3.62
N TRP A 29 6.62 23.08 -4.25
CA TRP A 29 5.81 24.17 -3.73
C TRP A 29 4.34 23.74 -3.56
N GLY A 30 3.74 24.14 -2.44
CA GLY A 30 2.37 23.77 -2.08
C GLY A 30 2.24 22.47 -1.28
N TYR A 31 3.35 21.82 -0.91
CA TYR A 31 3.32 20.69 0.02
C TYR A 31 2.67 21.11 1.35
N ASN A 32 1.70 20.34 1.81
CA ASN A 32 1.00 20.60 3.06
C ASN A 32 1.51 19.66 4.17
N ASP A 33 2.24 20.21 5.12
CA ASP A 33 2.77 19.44 6.25
C ASP A 33 1.74 19.08 7.32
N ASP A 34 0.60 19.77 7.35
CA ASP A 34 -0.46 19.54 8.34
C ASP A 34 -1.28 18.27 8.05
N ILE A 35 -1.13 17.67 6.85
CA ILE A 35 -1.79 16.41 6.53
C ILE A 35 -1.21 15.29 7.40
N VAL A 36 -2.11 14.57 8.07
CA VAL A 36 -1.79 13.39 8.87
C VAL A 36 -1.89 12.14 8.00
N ASP A 37 -0.84 11.32 7.99
CA ASP A 37 -0.85 10.07 7.24
C ASP A 37 -1.77 9.02 7.90
N TYR A 38 -2.24 8.06 7.11
CA TYR A 38 -2.87 6.87 7.64
C TYR A 38 -1.84 5.96 8.30
N GLU A 39 -2.03 5.70 9.58
CA GLU A 39 -1.23 4.73 10.31
C GLU A 39 -1.46 3.29 9.81
N TYR A 40 -0.44 2.46 9.97
CA TYR A 40 -0.57 1.03 9.78
C TYR A 40 -1.35 0.44 10.96
N ASN A 41 -2.57 0.00 10.70
CA ASN A 41 -3.48 -0.55 11.70
C ASN A 41 -4.43 -1.57 11.03
N PRO A 42 -4.02 -2.84 10.93
CA PRO A 42 -4.84 -3.91 10.34
C PRO A 42 -6.17 -4.12 11.08
N GLU A 43 -6.19 -4.00 12.40
CA GLU A 43 -7.40 -4.17 13.21
C GLU A 43 -8.46 -3.13 12.86
N LYS A 44 -8.05 -1.85 12.75
CA LYS A 44 -8.96 -0.77 12.33
C LYS A 44 -9.38 -0.92 10.87
N ALA A 45 -8.51 -1.43 10.00
CA ALA A 45 -8.89 -1.73 8.61
C ALA A 45 -9.98 -2.82 8.54
N LYS A 46 -9.84 -3.89 9.33
CA LYS A 46 -10.82 -4.97 9.43
C LYS A 46 -12.16 -4.50 10.00
N ALA A 47 -12.13 -3.61 11.01
CA ALA A 47 -13.33 -2.98 11.55
C ALA A 47 -14.09 -2.17 10.48
N LEU A 48 -13.37 -1.36 9.69
CA LEU A 48 -13.98 -0.57 8.61
C LEU A 48 -14.56 -1.45 7.49
N LEU A 49 -13.91 -2.57 7.14
CA LEU A 49 -14.48 -3.53 6.18
C LEU A 49 -15.78 -4.14 6.68
N LYS A 50 -15.85 -4.48 7.98
CA LYS A 50 -17.09 -4.97 8.60
C LYS A 50 -18.19 -3.92 8.55
N GLU A 51 -17.89 -2.66 8.87
CA GLU A 51 -18.84 -1.54 8.77
C GLU A 51 -19.35 -1.35 7.33
N ALA A 52 -18.49 -1.58 6.34
CA ALA A 52 -18.83 -1.54 4.92
C ALA A 52 -19.59 -2.78 4.41
N GLY A 53 -19.88 -3.76 5.26
CA GLY A 53 -20.57 -5.00 4.87
C GLY A 53 -19.68 -6.04 4.17
N LEU A 54 -18.35 -5.90 4.26
CA LEU A 54 -17.34 -6.79 3.67
C LEU A 54 -16.63 -7.63 4.75
N ALA A 55 -17.38 -8.07 5.77
CA ALA A 55 -16.82 -8.81 6.90
C ALA A 55 -16.27 -10.19 6.50
N ASP A 56 -16.83 -10.78 5.45
CA ASP A 56 -16.46 -12.10 4.94
C ASP A 56 -15.29 -12.06 3.95
N GLY A 57 -14.71 -10.87 3.74
CA GLY A 57 -13.59 -10.66 2.83
C GLY A 57 -13.98 -10.00 1.51
N PHE A 58 -13.00 -9.88 0.62
CA PHE A 58 -13.15 -9.28 -0.70
C PHE A 58 -12.12 -9.85 -1.67
N THR A 59 -12.43 -9.82 -2.95
CA THR A 59 -11.47 -10.10 -4.02
C THR A 59 -11.22 -8.84 -4.83
N ILE A 60 -9.96 -8.57 -5.17
CA ILE A 60 -9.58 -7.41 -5.98
C ILE A 60 -8.40 -7.77 -6.89
N ASP A 61 -8.30 -7.07 -8.03
CA ASP A 61 -7.11 -7.14 -8.88
C ASP A 61 -6.09 -6.09 -8.44
N LEU A 62 -4.85 -6.50 -8.19
CA LEU A 62 -3.73 -5.59 -7.93
C LEU A 62 -2.76 -5.55 -9.11
N TRP A 63 -2.82 -4.48 -9.89
CA TRP A 63 -2.02 -4.36 -11.10
C TRP A 63 -0.59 -3.91 -10.77
N ALA A 64 0.39 -4.70 -11.20
CA ALA A 64 1.81 -4.41 -11.04
C ALA A 64 2.50 -4.30 -12.40
N MET A 65 3.29 -3.24 -12.59
CA MET A 65 4.07 -3.07 -13.83
C MET A 65 5.23 -4.07 -13.89
N PRO A 66 5.57 -4.63 -15.07
CA PRO A 66 6.68 -5.56 -15.22
C PRO A 66 8.06 -4.88 -15.31
N VAL A 67 8.10 -3.54 -15.32
CA VAL A 67 9.31 -2.73 -15.51
C VAL A 67 9.57 -1.81 -14.32
N GLN A 68 10.84 -1.49 -14.09
CA GLN A 68 11.25 -0.54 -13.06
C GLN A 68 10.88 0.89 -13.47
N ARG A 69 10.56 1.73 -12.48
CA ARG A 69 10.22 3.15 -12.65
C ARG A 69 10.98 4.00 -11.62
N PRO A 70 11.25 5.29 -11.89
CA PRO A 70 11.93 6.17 -10.92
C PRO A 70 11.24 6.25 -9.54
N TYR A 71 9.92 6.09 -9.51
CA TYR A 71 9.11 6.12 -8.31
C TYR A 71 8.76 4.73 -7.75
N ASN A 72 9.14 3.64 -8.43
CA ASN A 72 8.89 2.28 -7.95
C ASN A 72 9.93 1.32 -8.59
N PRO A 73 10.99 0.95 -7.84
CA PRO A 73 12.07 0.11 -8.38
C PRO A 73 11.64 -1.35 -8.58
N ASN A 74 10.61 -1.84 -7.87
CA ASN A 74 10.13 -3.21 -8.02
C ASN A 74 8.63 -3.33 -7.67
N ALA A 75 7.78 -3.08 -8.67
CA ALA A 75 6.32 -3.12 -8.49
C ALA A 75 5.78 -4.52 -8.18
N ARG A 76 6.43 -5.59 -8.69
CA ARG A 76 6.02 -6.97 -8.39
C ARG A 76 6.23 -7.29 -6.92
N ARG A 77 7.41 -6.98 -6.38
CA ARG A 77 7.70 -7.18 -4.95
C ARG A 77 6.79 -6.34 -4.06
N MET A 78 6.53 -5.10 -4.44
CA MET A 78 5.57 -4.25 -3.72
C MET A 78 4.17 -4.88 -3.71
N ALA A 79 3.70 -5.40 -4.84
CA ALA A 79 2.39 -6.02 -4.95
C ALA A 79 2.26 -7.28 -4.08
N GLU A 80 3.28 -8.15 -4.05
CA GLU A 80 3.34 -9.31 -3.15
C GLU A 80 3.21 -8.91 -1.67
N MET A 81 3.86 -7.81 -1.28
CA MET A 81 3.81 -7.32 0.10
C MET A 81 2.42 -6.75 0.44
N VAL A 82 1.83 -5.98 -0.47
CA VAL A 82 0.46 -5.46 -0.32
C VAL A 82 -0.54 -6.60 -0.25
N GLN A 83 -0.38 -7.63 -1.08
CA GLN A 83 -1.20 -8.84 -1.04
C GLN A 83 -1.11 -9.52 0.34
N ALA A 84 0.10 -9.81 0.83
CA ALA A 84 0.29 -10.43 2.13
C ALA A 84 -0.30 -9.59 3.29
N ASP A 85 -0.33 -8.27 3.14
CA ASP A 85 -0.96 -7.37 4.10
C ASP A 85 -2.49 -7.37 4.01
N TRP A 86 -3.06 -7.48 2.80
CA TRP A 86 -4.50 -7.58 2.59
C TRP A 86 -5.07 -8.95 2.99
N GLU A 87 -4.32 -10.03 2.84
CA GLU A 87 -4.72 -11.37 3.32
C GLU A 87 -5.01 -11.37 4.83
N LYS A 88 -4.27 -10.58 5.61
CA LYS A 88 -4.50 -10.43 7.07
C LYS A 88 -5.86 -9.83 7.42
N ILE A 89 -6.49 -9.12 6.49
CA ILE A 89 -7.81 -8.49 6.65
C ILE A 89 -8.90 -9.16 5.79
N GLY A 90 -8.62 -10.33 5.20
CA GLY A 90 -9.58 -11.10 4.40
C GLY A 90 -9.63 -10.71 2.91
N GLY A 91 -8.62 -10.02 2.40
CA GLY A 91 -8.47 -9.75 0.98
C GLY A 91 -7.83 -10.92 0.23
N GLU A 92 -8.36 -11.23 -0.95
CA GLU A 92 -7.79 -12.18 -1.91
C GLU A 92 -7.49 -11.47 -3.23
N ASN A 93 -6.39 -11.82 -3.91
CA ASN A 93 -6.09 -11.31 -5.24
C ASN A 93 -6.50 -12.33 -6.31
N GLN A 94 -7.14 -11.85 -7.39
CA GLN A 94 -7.21 -12.63 -8.63
C GLN A 94 -5.89 -12.41 -9.38
N ASP A 95 -5.04 -13.44 -9.38
CA ASP A 95 -3.76 -13.43 -10.08
C ASP A 95 -3.95 -13.17 -11.59
N ARG A 96 -3.71 -11.93 -12.04
CA ARG A 96 -3.34 -11.63 -13.42
C ARG A 96 -1.87 -11.26 -13.47
N GLN A 97 -1.02 -12.26 -13.69
CA GLN A 97 0.30 -12.03 -14.26
C GLN A 97 0.12 -11.42 -15.65
N LEU A 98 0.71 -10.25 -15.89
CA LEU A 98 1.01 -9.76 -17.24
C LEU A 98 2.50 -10.01 -17.53
#